data_AF-A0A975FKE3-F1
#
_entry.id   AF-A0A975FKE3-F1
#
_cell.length_a   1.000
_cell.length_b   1.000
_cell.length_c   1.000
_cell.angle_alpha   90.00
_cell.angle_beta   90.00
_cell.angle_gamma   90.00
#
_symmetry.space_group_name_H-M   'P 1'
#
loop_
_entity.id
_entity.type
_entity.pdbx_description
1 polymer ?
#
loop_
_entity_poly.entity_id
_entity_poly.type
_entity_poly.pdbx_seq_one_letter_code
_entity_poly.pdbx_strand_id
1 'polypeptide(L)'
;MARKIIDEPSEDVVADAKRQRAARRNPFSRIALFIRQVVNELKKVVTPTRKELFSFTGVVLVFVVIMMAIVWGLDQLFGWAVLWTFGQPGA
;
A
#
# COMPACT_ATOMS: atom_id res chain seq x y z
N MET A 1 -49.89 -51.93 10.75
CA MET A 1 -49.47 -50.87 9.80
C MET A 1 -49.09 -49.65 10.62
N ALA A 2 -48.10 -48.82 10.37
CA ALA A 2 -46.85 -48.84 9.62
C ALA A 2 -46.07 -47.63 10.20
N ARG A 3 -44.74 -47.72 10.17
CA ARG A 3 -43.78 -46.73 10.67
C ARG A 3 -44.10 -45.29 10.24
N LYS A 4 -43.96 -44.32 11.16
CA LYS A 4 -43.87 -42.88 10.82
C LYS A 4 -43.09 -42.03 11.84
N ILE A 5 -41.99 -42.54 12.39
CA ILE A 5 -41.26 -41.87 13.49
C ILE A 5 -39.78 -41.53 13.16
N ILE A 6 -39.27 -41.75 11.93
CA ILE A 6 -37.80 -41.67 11.70
C ILE A 6 -37.33 -40.69 10.59
N ASP A 7 -38.19 -40.04 9.79
CA ASP A 7 -37.68 -39.25 8.62
C ASP A 7 -37.36 -37.76 8.86
N GLU A 8 -37.76 -37.14 9.97
CA GLU A 8 -37.77 -35.66 10.05
C GLU A 8 -36.50 -34.94 10.59
N PRO A 9 -35.55 -35.53 11.35
CA PRO A 9 -34.42 -34.75 11.88
C PRO A 9 -33.29 -34.54 10.87
N SER A 10 -33.14 -35.38 9.85
CA SER A 10 -32.04 -35.27 8.88
C SER A 10 -32.32 -34.29 7.75
N GLU A 11 -33.58 -34.17 7.32
CA GLU A 11 -33.93 -33.33 6.18
C GLU A 11 -33.84 -31.84 6.51
N ASP A 12 -34.27 -31.45 7.71
CA ASP A 12 -34.15 -30.08 8.23
C ASP A 12 -32.70 -29.66 8.46
N VAL A 13 -31.87 -30.56 9.01
CA VAL A 13 -30.44 -30.31 9.21
C VAL A 13 -29.71 -30.18 7.86
N VAL A 14 -30.12 -30.96 6.85
CA VAL A 14 -29.58 -30.88 5.49
C VAL A 14 -30.08 -29.62 4.76
N ALA A 15 -31.32 -29.21 4.99
CA ALA A 15 -31.91 -27.99 4.44
C ALA A 15 -31.24 -26.73 5.01
N ASP A 16 -30.99 -26.70 6.32
CA ASP A 16 -30.24 -25.64 6.99
C ASP A 16 -28.77 -25.63 6.55
N ALA A 17 -28.14 -26.79 6.41
CA ALA A 17 -26.79 -26.89 5.87
C ALA A 17 -26.69 -26.37 4.43
N LYS A 18 -27.69 -26.64 3.57
CA LYS A 18 -27.77 -26.11 2.20
C LYS A 18 -28.02 -24.61 2.16
N ARG A 19 -28.92 -24.08 3.00
CA ARG A 19 -29.17 -22.63 3.13
C ARG A 19 -27.93 -21.90 3.65
N GLN A 20 -27.23 -22.47 4.63
CA GLN A 20 -25.95 -21.97 5.08
C GLN A 20 -24.90 -22.02 3.97
N ARG A 21 -24.80 -23.11 3.19
CA ARG A 21 -23.87 -23.22 2.04
C ARG A 21 -24.18 -22.22 0.92
N ALA A 22 -25.46 -21.97 0.65
CA ALA A 22 -25.91 -20.96 -0.32
C ALA A 22 -25.60 -19.53 0.16
N ALA A 23 -25.79 -19.25 1.45
CA ALA A 23 -25.38 -17.99 2.08
C ALA A 23 -23.85 -17.80 2.09
N ARG A 24 -23.05 -18.88 2.18
CA ARG A 24 -21.59 -18.84 2.01
C ARG A 24 -21.14 -18.53 0.57
N ARG A 25 -22.05 -18.57 -0.41
CA ARG A 25 -21.78 -18.24 -1.81
C ARG A 25 -21.99 -16.74 -2.12
N ASN A 26 -22.22 -15.92 -1.10
CA ASN A 26 -22.50 -14.50 -1.27
C ASN A 26 -21.21 -13.72 -1.64
N PRO A 27 -21.16 -12.99 -2.77
CA PRO A 27 -19.97 -12.24 -3.21
C PRO A 27 -19.45 -11.25 -2.16
N PHE A 28 -20.35 -10.67 -1.36
CA PHE A 28 -19.99 -9.82 -0.21
C PHE A 28 -19.17 -10.53 0.86
N SER A 29 -19.43 -11.82 1.09
CA SER A 29 -18.65 -12.63 2.03
C SER A 29 -17.21 -12.82 1.54
N ARG A 30 -17.00 -12.94 0.22
CA ARG A 30 -15.67 -13.05 -0.40
C ARG A 30 -14.88 -11.75 -0.27
N ILE A 31 -15.53 -10.61 -0.50
CA ILE A 31 -14.91 -9.28 -0.33
C ILE A 31 -14.51 -9.06 1.13
N ALA A 32 -15.39 -9.40 2.08
CA ALA A 32 -15.07 -9.30 3.51
C ALA A 32 -13.88 -10.20 3.91
N LEU A 33 -13.79 -11.39 3.34
CA LEU A 33 -12.66 -12.31 3.51
C LEU A 33 -11.36 -11.72 2.94
N PHE A 34 -11.42 -11.13 1.76
CA PHE A 34 -10.28 -10.45 1.12
C PHE A 34 -9.77 -9.27 1.95
N ILE A 35 -10.64 -8.38 2.43
CA ILE A 35 -10.23 -7.26 3.29
C ILE A 35 -9.60 -7.76 4.59
N ARG A 36 -10.15 -8.82 5.20
CA ARG A 36 -9.53 -9.47 6.37
C ARG A 36 -8.14 -10.02 6.07
N GLN A 37 -7.93 -10.61 4.89
CA GLN A 37 -6.62 -11.09 4.46
C GLN A 37 -5.64 -9.93 4.26
N VAL A 38 -6.06 -8.85 3.58
CA VAL A 38 -5.23 -7.63 3.39
C VAL A 38 -4.80 -7.06 4.73
N VAL A 39 -5.71 -6.89 5.69
CA VAL A 39 -5.38 -6.39 7.03
C VAL A 39 -4.41 -7.33 7.76
N ASN A 40 -4.59 -8.65 7.63
CA ASN A 40 -3.66 -9.62 8.20
C ASN A 40 -2.27 -9.55 7.56
N GLU A 41 -2.17 -9.24 6.28
CA GLU A 41 -0.89 -9.05 5.58
C GLU A 41 -0.25 -7.71 5.95
N LEU A 42 -1.05 -6.63 6.06
CA LEU A 42 -0.59 -5.33 6.51
C LEU A 42 -0.02 -5.37 7.94
N LYS A 43 -0.52 -6.26 8.80
CA LYS A 43 0.07 -6.49 10.14
C LYS A 43 1.48 -7.10 10.10
N LYS A 44 1.87 -7.72 8.99
CA LYS A 44 3.23 -8.23 8.78
C LYS A 44 4.18 -7.16 8.25
N VAL A 45 3.65 -6.00 7.85
CA VAL A 45 4.49 -4.87 7.44
C VAL A 45 5.18 -4.35 8.69
N VAL A 46 6.50 -4.32 8.63
CA VAL A 46 7.33 -3.84 9.73
C VAL A 46 7.17 -2.33 9.79
N THR A 47 6.58 -1.83 10.88
CA THR A 47 6.47 -0.38 11.10
C THR A 47 7.82 0.15 11.58
N PRO A 48 8.38 1.17 10.92
CA PRO A 48 9.72 1.64 11.24
C PRO A 48 9.77 2.22 12.65
N THR A 49 10.93 2.04 13.30
CA THR A 49 11.19 2.71 14.57
C THR A 49 11.47 4.20 14.33
N ARG A 50 11.26 5.04 15.36
CA ARG A 50 11.56 6.48 15.25
C ARG A 50 13.00 6.75 14.78
N LYS A 51 13.95 5.90 15.18
CA LYS A 51 15.36 6.00 14.80
C LYS A 51 15.54 5.77 13.29
N GLU A 52 14.95 4.72 12.74
CA GLU A 52 15.00 4.42 11.30
C GLU A 52 14.38 5.54 10.47
N LEU A 53 13.27 6.12 10.94
CA LEU A 53 12.64 7.26 10.28
C LEU A 53 13.61 8.45 10.17
N PHE A 54 14.28 8.81 11.26
CA PHE A 54 15.28 9.89 11.23
C PHE A 54 16.49 9.54 10.35
N SER A 55 16.95 8.29 10.34
CA SER A 55 18.03 7.86 9.45
C SER A 55 17.65 8.02 7.98
N PHE A 56 16.46 7.56 7.57
CA PHE A 56 16.01 7.69 6.19
C PHE A 56 15.79 9.14 5.77
N THR A 57 15.12 9.94 6.62
CA THR A 57 14.96 11.37 6.35
C THR A 57 16.30 12.10 6.32
N GLY A 58 17.24 11.76 7.19
CA GLY A 58 18.58 12.34 7.22
C GLY A 58 19.37 12.06 5.94
N VAL A 59 19.35 10.83 5.44
CA VAL A 59 19.99 10.47 4.16
C VAL A 59 19.41 11.28 3.01
N VAL A 60 18.08 11.42 2.94
CA VAL A 60 17.41 12.22 1.91
C VAL A 60 17.83 13.68 2.02
N LEU A 61 17.86 14.27 3.21
CA LEU A 61 18.28 15.66 3.41
C LEU A 61 19.73 15.90 2.93
N VAL A 62 20.66 15.00 3.27
CA VAL A 62 22.05 15.08 2.80
C VAL A 62 22.10 15.03 1.27
N PHE A 63 21.34 14.11 0.66
CA PHE A 63 21.27 14.01 -0.80
C PHE A 63 20.74 15.30 -1.44
N VAL A 64 19.67 15.89 -0.90
CA VAL A 64 19.11 17.16 -1.42
C VAL A 64 20.13 18.29 -1.29
N VAL A 65 20.87 18.38 -0.18
CA VAL A 65 21.93 19.40 0.01
C VAL A 65 23.03 19.25 -1.03
N ILE A 66 23.46 18.03 -1.33
CA ILE A 66 24.46 17.78 -2.38
C ILE A 66 23.92 18.23 -3.74
N MET A 67 22.68 17.87 -4.08
CA MET A 67 22.05 18.29 -5.33
C MET A 67 21.93 19.82 -5.43
N MET A 68 21.56 20.49 -4.34
CA MET A 68 21.54 21.95 -4.28
C MET A 68 22.93 22.54 -4.53
N ALA A 69 23.98 21.98 -3.96
CA ALA A 69 25.36 22.44 -4.16
C ALA A 69 25.82 22.25 -5.61
N ILE A 70 25.48 21.11 -6.24
CA ILE A 70 25.78 20.85 -7.65
C ILE A 70 25.05 21.84 -8.56
N VAL A 71 23.73 22.00 -8.38
CA VAL A 71 22.93 22.94 -9.17
C VAL A 71 23.46 24.35 -9.00
N TRP A 72 23.72 24.78 -7.77
CA TRP A 72 24.30 26.09 -7.51
C TRP A 72 25.66 26.28 -8.20
N GLY A 73 26.54 25.29 -8.15
CA GLY A 73 27.83 25.34 -8.84
C GLY A 73 27.68 25.42 -10.36
N LEU A 74 26.76 24.65 -10.93
CA LEU A 74 26.44 24.69 -12.35
C LEU A 74 25.81 26.03 -12.77
N ASP A 75 24.93 26.60 -11.95
CA ASP A 75 24.32 27.92 -12.21
C ASP A 75 25.39 29.01 -12.29
N GLN A 76 26.38 29.00 -11.38
CA GLN A 76 27.51 29.91 -11.43
C GLN A 76 28.37 29.69 -12.68
N LEU A 77 28.68 28.42 -13.00
CA LEU A 77 29.47 28.06 -14.17
C LEU A 77 28.80 28.52 -15.47
N PHE A 78 27.49 28.25 -15.62
CA PHE A 78 26.73 28.69 -16.77
C PHE A 78 26.58 30.20 -16.82
N GLY A 79 26.40 30.86 -15.67
CA GLY A 79 26.40 32.32 -15.59
C GLY A 79 27.70 32.92 -16.13
N TRP A 80 28.85 32.40 -15.68
CA TRP A 80 30.16 32.82 -16.19
C TRP A 80 30.35 32.49 -17.67
N ALA A 81 29.93 31.29 -18.09
CA ALA A 81 30.03 30.88 -19.49
C ALA A 81 29.19 31.77 -20.42
N VAL A 82 27.99 32.18 -20.00
CA VAL A 82 27.13 33.11 -20.74
C VAL A 82 27.77 34.48 -20.83
N LEU A 83 28.27 35.02 -19.71
CA LEU A 83 28.97 36.32 -19.70
C LEU A 83 30.20 36.30 -20.62
N TRP A 84 30.96 35.20 -20.61
CA TRP A 84 32.12 35.03 -21.48
C TRP A 84 31.75 34.88 -22.95
N THR A 85 30.70 34.11 -23.26
CA THR A 85 30.32 33.80 -24.65
C THR A 85 29.63 34.97 -25.33
N PHE A 86 28.72 35.65 -24.64
CA PHE A 86 27.93 36.71 -25.24
C PHE A 86 28.49 38.11 -25.00
N GLY A 87 29.41 38.26 -24.03
CA GLY A 87 29.78 39.58 -23.53
C GLY A 87 28.57 40.28 -22.90
N GLN A 88 28.82 41.27 -22.04
CA GLN A 88 27.78 41.99 -21.32
C GLN A 88 26.70 42.56 -22.28
N PRO A 89 25.45 42.03 -22.31
CA PRO A 89 24.39 42.61 -23.12
C PRO A 89 23.85 43.81 -22.33
N GLY A 90 24.55 44.95 -22.43
CA GLY A 90 24.17 46.17 -21.71
C GLY A 90 25.31 47.09 -21.27
N ALA A 91 26.49 47.00 -21.89
CA ALA A 91 27.38 48.16 -22.03
C ALA A 91 27.30 48.66 -23.48
#